data_AF-A0AAD5SRC2-F1
#
_entry.id   AF-A0AAD5SRC2-F1
#
_cell.length_a   1.000
_cell.length_b   1.000
_cell.length_c   1.000
_cell.angle_alpha   90.00
_cell.angle_beta   90.00
_cell.angle_gamma   90.00
#
_symmetry.space_group_name_H-M   'P 1'
#
loop_
_entity.id
_entity.type
_entity.pdbx_description
1 polymer ?
#
loop_
_entity_poly.entity_id
_entity_poly.type
_entity_poly.pdbx_seq_one_letter_code
_entity_poly.pdbx_strand_id
1 'polypeptide(L)'
;MPASPVSVVPRLAEFSDPLVPMSELAAFYSVHTVNLPHLRPYTWSNSMLSLDGFMNFNSTPPPLLPADYVQLASDRSNLLVHGSVENDICLKQHPEAGKYSIADYRLLNAGWVYADAVLSSGPCIRHDLGLVTVPVFPDMLEFRKNVLGKSDLPVQIIITSNAKSFPYSKHAIFNRSDLCVVVISPYQDSIAAQHAFQESRSLTPTSSRLWTESTDAPREPGTVRFVSLENENNNDGVDLNNVMCWIRRALNCEFLEIDAGGSVIRNMIDEKLLDEVRMTQVGQIVCYFFFYTVFIKRRK
;
A
#
# COMPACT_ATOMS: atom_id res chain seq x y z
N MET A 1 -1.23 -1.80 -37.93
CA MET A 1 -2.17 -2.92 -37.75
C MET A 1 -3.12 -2.54 -36.62
N PRO A 2 -4.45 -2.70 -36.77
CA PRO A 2 -5.36 -2.48 -35.65
C PRO A 2 -5.05 -3.50 -34.55
N ALA A 3 -4.92 -3.04 -33.31
CA ALA A 3 -4.75 -3.93 -32.16
C ALA A 3 -5.99 -4.82 -32.06
N SER A 4 -5.79 -6.14 -31.99
CA SER A 4 -6.88 -7.07 -31.70
C SER A 4 -7.60 -6.62 -30.42
N PRO A 5 -8.94 -6.68 -30.38
CA PRO A 5 -9.69 -6.30 -29.19
C PRO A 5 -9.19 -7.14 -28.01
N VAL A 6 -8.72 -6.46 -26.96
CA VAL A 6 -8.29 -7.10 -25.72
C VAL A 6 -9.54 -7.66 -25.05
N SER A 7 -9.69 -8.97 -25.06
CA SER A 7 -10.77 -9.66 -24.35
C SER A 7 -10.44 -9.68 -22.86
N VAL A 8 -11.19 -8.92 -22.05
CA VAL A 8 -11.11 -8.99 -20.59
C VAL A 8 -11.86 -10.24 -20.14
N VAL A 9 -11.12 -11.25 -19.66
CA VAL A 9 -11.71 -12.48 -19.10
C VAL A 9 -11.61 -12.40 -17.58
N PRO A 10 -12.75 -12.31 -16.85
CA PRO A 10 -12.73 -12.38 -15.40
C PRO A 10 -12.09 -13.68 -14.93
N ARG A 11 -11.18 -13.60 -13.96
CA ARG A 11 -10.60 -14.76 -13.30
C ARG A 11 -11.32 -15.00 -11.99
N LEU A 12 -12.13 -16.06 -11.94
CA LEU A 12 -12.66 -16.56 -10.68
C LEU A 12 -11.78 -17.72 -10.21
N ALA A 13 -11.28 -17.64 -8.98
CA ALA A 13 -10.51 -18.70 -8.35
C ALA A 13 -11.17 -19.10 -7.03
N GLU A 14 -11.22 -20.40 -6.78
CA GLU A 14 -11.58 -20.98 -5.49
C GLU A 14 -10.32 -21.58 -4.90
N PHE A 15 -9.93 -21.14 -3.70
CA PHE A 15 -8.72 -21.61 -3.03
C PHE A 15 -9.01 -22.85 -2.20
N SER A 16 -8.08 -23.80 -2.21
CA SER A 16 -8.29 -25.11 -1.56
C SER A 16 -8.24 -25.05 -0.02
N ASP A 17 -7.48 -24.10 0.54
CA ASP A 17 -7.24 -23.97 1.97
C ASP A 17 -7.16 -22.49 2.38
N PRO A 18 -7.60 -22.11 3.59
CA PRO A 18 -7.36 -20.76 4.11
C PRO A 18 -5.88 -20.34 4.11
N LEU A 19 -4.96 -21.25 4.40
CA LEU A 19 -3.53 -21.06 4.23
C LEU A 19 -3.13 -21.33 2.77
N VAL A 20 -3.64 -20.51 1.85
CA VAL A 20 -3.56 -20.72 0.40
C VAL A 20 -2.13 -21.12 -0.04
N PRO A 21 -1.95 -22.30 -0.67
CA PRO A 21 -0.65 -22.76 -1.11
C PRO A 21 0.01 -21.82 -2.12
N MET A 22 1.34 -21.69 -2.09
CA MET A 22 2.08 -20.85 -3.04
C MET A 22 1.85 -21.22 -4.51
N SER A 23 1.56 -22.48 -4.83
CA SER A 23 1.22 -22.90 -6.20
C SER A 23 -0.09 -22.29 -6.70
N GLU A 24 -1.11 -22.20 -5.85
CA GLU A 24 -2.39 -21.57 -6.19
C GLU A 24 -2.25 -20.06 -6.30
N LEU A 25 -1.52 -19.44 -5.35
CA LEU A 25 -1.19 -18.01 -5.42
C LEU A 25 -0.41 -17.69 -6.68
N ALA A 26 0.54 -18.54 -7.08
CA ALA A 26 1.32 -18.31 -8.29
C ALA A 26 0.51 -18.45 -9.58
N ALA A 27 -0.46 -19.36 -9.61
CA ALA A 27 -1.42 -19.44 -10.71
C ALA A 27 -2.30 -18.19 -10.77
N PHE A 28 -2.81 -17.73 -9.63
CA PHE A 28 -3.69 -16.57 -9.52
C PHE A 28 -3.00 -15.26 -9.94
N TYR A 29 -1.80 -15.00 -9.41
CA TYR A 29 -0.99 -13.80 -9.67
C TYR A 29 -0.23 -13.84 -11.01
N SER A 30 -0.48 -14.85 -11.84
CA SER A 30 0.25 -14.99 -13.09
C SER A 30 -0.11 -13.92 -14.12
N VAL A 31 0.91 -13.23 -14.64
CA VAL A 31 0.78 -12.15 -15.63
C VAL A 31 0.97 -12.64 -17.08
N HIS A 32 1.10 -13.94 -17.32
CA HIS A 32 1.40 -14.48 -18.67
C HIS A 32 0.34 -14.17 -19.75
N THR A 33 -0.88 -13.80 -19.37
CA THR A 33 -1.96 -13.43 -20.30
C THR A 33 -2.22 -11.93 -20.40
N VAL A 34 -1.44 -11.09 -19.70
CA VAL A 34 -1.65 -9.63 -19.69
C VAL A 34 -0.66 -8.94 -20.63
N ASN A 35 -1.10 -7.84 -21.24
CA ASN A 35 -0.21 -7.01 -22.04
C ASN A 35 0.52 -6.02 -21.12
N LEU A 36 1.83 -6.17 -20.98
CA LEU A 36 2.62 -5.33 -20.08
C LEU A 36 2.86 -3.94 -20.71
N PRO A 37 2.52 -2.85 -20.02
CA PRO A 37 2.83 -1.51 -20.48
C PRO A 37 4.35 -1.27 -20.52
N HIS A 38 4.84 -0.59 -21.57
CA HIS A 38 6.27 -0.31 -21.71
C HIS A 38 6.73 0.95 -20.95
N LEU A 39 5.85 1.95 -20.87
CA LEU A 39 6.19 3.29 -20.36
C LEU A 39 5.86 3.51 -18.88
N ARG A 40 5.06 2.62 -18.29
CA ARG A 40 4.70 2.60 -16.87
C ARG A 40 4.77 1.16 -16.33
N PRO A 41 4.77 0.94 -15.02
CA PRO A 41 4.60 -0.41 -14.47
C PRO A 41 3.23 -0.97 -14.83
N TYR A 42 3.14 -2.31 -14.83
CA TYR A 42 1.87 -3.01 -14.71
C TYR A 42 1.36 -2.84 -13.28
N THR A 43 0.10 -2.44 -13.14
CA THR A 43 -0.48 -2.00 -11.88
C THR A 43 -1.70 -2.82 -11.50
N TRP A 44 -1.84 -3.10 -10.21
CA TRP A 44 -3.08 -3.65 -9.67
C TRP A 44 -3.41 -3.02 -8.32
N SER A 45 -4.68 -3.04 -7.95
CA SER A 45 -5.12 -2.79 -6.58
C SER A 45 -5.66 -4.07 -5.96
N ASN A 46 -5.32 -4.30 -4.70
CA ASN A 46 -5.96 -5.32 -3.87
C ASN A 46 -6.94 -4.62 -2.93
N SER A 47 -8.23 -4.74 -3.22
CA SER A 47 -9.29 -4.05 -2.48
C SER A 47 -10.22 -5.06 -1.82
N MET A 48 -10.61 -4.77 -0.59
CA MET A 48 -11.63 -5.52 0.12
C MET A 48 -12.87 -4.67 0.35
N LEU A 49 -14.03 -5.26 0.08
CA LEU A 49 -15.31 -4.59 0.14
C LEU A 49 -16.33 -5.41 0.92
N SER A 50 -17.14 -4.75 1.73
CA SER A 50 -18.38 -5.33 2.24
C SER A 50 -19.37 -5.65 1.09
N LEU A 51 -20.41 -6.43 1.38
CA LEU A 51 -21.48 -6.73 0.41
C LEU A 51 -22.14 -5.47 -0.14
N ASP A 52 -22.20 -4.40 0.65
CA ASP A 52 -22.76 -3.09 0.30
C ASP A 52 -21.71 -2.06 -0.18
N GLY A 53 -20.48 -2.50 -0.43
CA GLY A 53 -19.47 -1.72 -1.17
C GLY A 53 -18.64 -0.75 -0.35
N PHE A 54 -18.57 -0.92 0.97
CA PHE A 54 -17.67 -0.13 1.83
C PHE A 54 -16.30 -0.78 1.94
N MET A 55 -15.24 0.03 2.05
CA MET A 55 -13.84 -0.41 2.22
C MET A 55 -13.35 -0.32 3.68
N ASN A 56 -14.07 0.40 4.55
CA ASN A 56 -13.65 0.62 5.94
C ASN A 56 -14.88 0.67 6.88
N PHE A 57 -14.76 0.07 8.07
CA PHE A 57 -15.74 0.16 9.17
C PHE A 57 -15.61 1.42 10.03
N ASN A 58 -14.75 2.38 9.64
CA ASN A 58 -14.36 3.52 10.49
C ASN A 58 -13.70 3.04 11.81
N SER A 59 -13.15 1.83 11.81
CA SER A 59 -12.70 1.10 12.99
C SER A 59 -11.21 1.19 13.24
N THR A 60 -10.50 2.17 12.65
CA THR A 60 -9.07 2.32 12.92
C THR A 60 -8.92 2.43 14.44
N PRO A 61 -8.34 1.42 15.13
CA PRO A 61 -8.20 1.50 16.56
C PRO A 61 -7.37 2.75 16.87
N PRO A 62 -7.61 3.41 18.02
CA PRO A 62 -6.77 4.54 18.40
C PRO A 62 -5.31 4.13 18.27
N PRO A 63 -4.44 5.02 17.74
CA PRO A 63 -3.04 4.68 17.53
C PRO A 63 -2.47 4.11 18.82
N LEU A 64 -1.94 2.90 18.73
CA LEU A 64 -1.28 2.25 19.86
C LEU A 64 -0.18 3.18 20.40
N LEU A 65 0.06 3.16 21.71
CA LEU A 65 1.14 3.98 22.25
C LEU A 65 2.47 3.45 21.71
N PRO A 66 3.50 4.30 21.53
CA PRO A 66 4.81 3.87 21.03
C PRO A 66 5.42 2.68 21.79
N ALA A 67 5.10 2.54 23.09
CA ALA A 67 5.54 1.41 23.91
C ALA A 67 4.91 0.07 23.47
N ASP A 68 3.67 0.10 22.99
CA ASP A 68 2.92 -1.08 22.55
C ASP A 68 3.45 -1.59 21.20
N TYR A 69 3.91 -0.69 20.33
CA TYR A 69 4.57 -1.04 19.06
C TYR A 69 5.86 -1.84 19.26
N VAL A 70 6.66 -1.49 20.27
CA VAL A 70 7.90 -2.21 20.61
C VAL A 70 7.59 -3.62 21.13
N GLN A 71 6.50 -3.76 21.87
CA GLN A 71 6.05 -5.04 22.41
C GLN A 71 5.47 -5.96 21.32
N LEU A 72 4.69 -5.40 20.39
CA LEU A 72 4.14 -6.10 19.22
C LEU A 72 5.21 -6.62 18.25
N ALA A 73 6.29 -5.86 18.05
CA ALA A 73 7.41 -6.29 17.21
C ALA A 73 8.18 -7.50 17.79
N SER A 74 8.09 -7.72 19.11
CA SER A 74 8.81 -8.79 19.81
C SER A 74 8.04 -10.12 19.87
N ASP A 75 6.73 -10.10 19.64
CA ASP A 75 5.87 -11.27 19.75
C ASP A 75 5.40 -11.73 18.36
N ARG A 76 6.02 -12.80 17.84
CA ARG A 76 5.70 -13.38 16.52
C ARG A 76 4.25 -13.86 16.41
N SER A 77 3.53 -14.05 17.52
CA SER A 77 2.10 -14.39 17.50
C SER A 77 1.19 -13.21 17.11
N ASN A 78 1.71 -11.99 17.11
CA ASN A 78 1.03 -10.75 16.70
C ASN A 78 1.35 -10.33 15.24
N LEU A 79 1.80 -11.25 14.39
CA LEU A 79 2.12 -11.00 12.97
C LEU A 79 0.93 -10.55 12.08
N LEU A 80 -0.30 -10.55 12.62
CA LEU A 80 -1.52 -10.06 11.96
C LEU A 80 -1.75 -8.55 12.15
N VAL A 81 -0.90 -7.84 12.90
CA VAL A 81 -1.32 -6.56 13.52
C VAL A 81 -1.29 -5.35 12.58
N HIS A 82 -0.66 -5.42 11.40
CA HIS A 82 -0.68 -4.29 10.47
C HIS A 82 -0.88 -4.72 9.01
N GLY A 83 -2.13 -4.60 8.55
CA GLY A 83 -2.51 -4.63 7.15
C GLY A 83 -2.80 -3.23 6.61
N SER A 84 -2.93 -3.14 5.28
CA SER A 84 -3.42 -1.97 4.55
C SER A 84 -4.56 -1.26 5.29
N VAL A 85 -4.46 0.07 5.42
CA VAL A 85 -5.47 0.93 6.08
C VAL A 85 -6.85 0.80 5.42
N GLU A 86 -6.88 0.43 4.14
CA GLU A 86 -8.10 0.30 3.35
C GLU A 86 -8.66 -1.11 3.29
N ASN A 87 -7.93 -2.09 3.83
CA ASN A 87 -8.33 -3.49 3.89
C ASN A 87 -8.67 -3.91 5.34
N ASP A 88 -9.07 -2.95 6.17
CA ASP A 88 -9.39 -3.10 7.59
C ASP A 88 -10.59 -4.03 7.82
N ILE A 89 -11.52 -4.09 6.86
CA ILE A 89 -12.78 -4.84 6.95
C ILE A 89 -12.62 -6.34 7.30
N CYS A 90 -11.53 -6.98 6.88
CA CYS A 90 -11.29 -8.40 7.20
C CYS A 90 -9.95 -8.72 7.86
N LEU A 91 -9.01 -7.78 7.94
CA LEU A 91 -7.64 -8.09 8.37
C LEU A 91 -7.31 -7.68 9.80
N LYS A 92 -7.99 -6.68 10.37
CA LYS A 92 -7.71 -6.26 11.75
C LYS A 92 -8.69 -6.91 12.70
N GLN A 93 -8.23 -7.97 13.37
CA GLN A 93 -8.74 -8.51 14.64
C GLN A 93 -10.24 -8.36 14.92
N HIS A 94 -11.12 -8.57 13.94
CA HIS A 94 -12.53 -8.73 14.25
C HIS A 94 -12.66 -10.14 14.84
N PRO A 95 -13.15 -10.32 16.09
CA PRO A 95 -13.29 -11.64 16.69
C PRO A 95 -14.20 -12.59 15.88
N GLU A 96 -14.97 -12.05 14.93
CA GLU A 96 -15.80 -12.81 13.99
C GLU A 96 -15.21 -12.94 12.58
N ALA A 97 -14.07 -12.30 12.28
CA ALA A 97 -13.32 -12.53 11.03
C ALA A 97 -12.65 -13.91 11.12
N GLY A 98 -13.46 -14.95 10.94
CA GLY A 98 -13.05 -16.36 11.06
C GLY A 98 -11.94 -16.75 10.08
N LYS A 99 -11.66 -18.05 9.97
CA LYS A 99 -10.55 -18.64 9.17
C LYS A 99 -10.32 -18.04 7.77
N TYR A 100 -11.33 -17.49 7.09
CA TYR A 100 -11.18 -16.89 5.75
C TYR A 100 -10.38 -15.59 5.74
N SER A 101 -10.25 -14.89 6.88
CA SER A 101 -9.37 -13.72 7.02
C SER A 101 -7.89 -14.03 6.73
N ILE A 102 -7.44 -15.26 6.98
CA ILE A 102 -6.05 -15.67 6.69
C ILE A 102 -5.83 -15.86 5.18
N ALA A 103 -6.86 -16.24 4.42
CA ALA A 103 -6.77 -16.41 2.97
C ALA A 103 -6.61 -15.04 2.31
N ASP A 104 -7.46 -14.09 2.70
CA ASP A 104 -7.36 -12.71 2.25
C ASP A 104 -6.03 -12.07 2.68
N TYR A 105 -5.55 -12.34 3.88
CA TYR A 105 -4.25 -11.84 4.32
C TYR A 105 -3.10 -12.41 3.51
N ARG A 106 -3.16 -13.70 3.16
CA ARG A 106 -2.19 -14.33 2.26
C ARG A 106 -2.29 -13.78 0.85
N LEU A 107 -3.49 -13.49 0.35
CA LEU A 107 -3.67 -12.86 -0.95
C LEU A 107 -3.07 -11.45 -0.97
N LEU A 108 -3.30 -10.65 0.07
CA LEU A 108 -2.67 -9.32 0.20
C LEU A 108 -1.13 -9.44 0.21
N ASN A 109 -0.59 -10.34 1.03
CA ASN A 109 0.86 -10.58 1.08
C ASN A 109 1.42 -11.11 -0.25
N ALA A 110 0.66 -11.94 -0.96
CA ALA A 110 1.03 -12.40 -2.29
C ALA A 110 1.16 -11.22 -3.26
N GLY A 111 0.27 -10.23 -3.18
CA GLY A 111 0.45 -8.96 -3.90
C GLY A 111 1.84 -8.37 -3.71
N TRP A 112 2.24 -8.19 -2.45
CA TRP A 112 3.56 -7.66 -2.12
C TRP A 112 4.72 -8.55 -2.58
N VAL A 113 4.52 -9.88 -2.60
CA VAL A 113 5.48 -10.86 -3.13
C VAL A 113 5.70 -10.69 -4.63
N TYR A 114 4.68 -10.33 -5.39
CA TYR A 114 4.78 -10.12 -6.84
C TYR A 114 5.20 -8.68 -7.21
N ALA A 115 4.96 -7.70 -6.35
CA ALA A 115 5.27 -6.30 -6.61
C ALA A 115 6.77 -5.97 -6.53
N ASP A 116 7.29 -5.12 -7.42
CA ASP A 116 8.60 -4.50 -7.25
C ASP A 116 8.55 -3.33 -6.25
N ALA A 117 7.41 -2.66 -6.22
CA ALA A 117 7.11 -1.56 -5.33
C ALA A 117 5.63 -1.58 -4.94
N VAL A 118 5.31 -0.98 -3.81
CA VAL A 118 3.93 -0.76 -3.35
C VAL A 118 3.73 0.74 -3.16
N LEU A 119 2.66 1.28 -3.74
CA LEU A 119 2.31 2.70 -3.66
C LEU A 119 1.19 2.90 -2.66
N SER A 120 1.45 3.72 -1.66
CA SER A 120 0.49 4.17 -0.67
C SER A 120 0.23 5.68 -0.74
N SER A 121 -0.94 6.08 -0.26
CA SER A 121 -1.29 7.49 -0.17
C SER A 121 -0.81 8.09 1.16
N GLY A 122 -0.42 9.37 1.14
CA GLY A 122 -0.04 10.11 2.33
C GLY A 122 -1.07 10.07 3.47
N PRO A 123 -2.40 10.16 3.21
CA PRO A 123 -3.40 9.93 4.24
C PRO A 123 -3.24 8.60 4.98
N CYS A 124 -3.02 7.48 4.29
CA CYS A 124 -2.84 6.17 4.94
C CYS A 124 -1.67 6.19 5.94
N ILE A 125 -0.53 6.75 5.50
CA ILE A 125 0.69 6.89 6.31
C ILE A 125 0.48 7.81 7.52
N ARG A 126 -0.37 8.83 7.43
CA ARG A 126 -0.63 9.71 8.58
C ARG A 126 -1.52 9.06 9.63
N HIS A 127 -2.43 8.18 9.23
CA HIS A 127 -3.42 7.60 10.14
C HIS A 127 -2.93 6.32 10.82
N ASP A 128 -2.12 5.50 10.15
CA ASP A 128 -1.63 4.23 10.69
C ASP A 128 -0.10 4.23 10.80
N LEU A 129 0.41 4.54 12.00
CA LEU A 129 1.85 4.59 12.27
C LEU A 129 2.55 3.25 12.09
N GLY A 130 1.81 2.14 12.09
CA GLY A 130 2.30 0.79 11.89
C GLY A 130 2.28 0.33 10.43
N LEU A 131 1.72 1.12 9.51
CA LEU A 131 1.54 0.70 8.13
C LEU A 131 2.89 0.42 7.46
N VAL A 132 3.07 -0.85 7.04
CA VAL A 132 4.20 -1.32 6.23
C VAL A 132 3.70 -2.41 5.31
N THR A 133 4.04 -2.31 4.02
CA THR A 133 3.59 -3.29 3.01
C THR A 133 4.72 -4.27 2.72
N VAL A 134 4.84 -5.29 3.58
CA VAL A 134 5.93 -6.27 3.55
C VAL A 134 5.40 -7.69 3.65
N PRO A 135 5.87 -8.64 2.81
CA PRO A 135 5.52 -10.04 2.97
C PRO A 135 5.97 -10.57 4.34
N VAL A 136 5.07 -11.21 5.08
CA VAL A 136 5.39 -11.74 6.42
C VAL A 136 5.51 -13.27 6.47
N PHE A 137 5.02 -13.97 5.45
CA PHE A 137 5.03 -15.44 5.43
C PHE A 137 6.40 -15.98 4.95
N PRO A 138 7.02 -16.93 5.68
CA PRO A 138 8.33 -17.46 5.30
C PRO A 138 8.40 -18.08 3.89
N ASP A 139 7.38 -18.85 3.51
CA ASP A 139 7.28 -19.49 2.19
C ASP A 139 7.17 -18.46 1.06
N MET A 140 6.46 -17.36 1.30
CA MET A 140 6.34 -16.23 0.39
C MET A 140 7.64 -15.46 0.20
N LEU A 141 8.37 -15.21 1.29
CA LEU A 141 9.69 -14.57 1.25
C LEU A 141 10.69 -15.44 0.48
N GLU A 142 10.69 -16.75 0.73
CA GLU A 142 11.51 -17.70 0.00
C GLU A 142 11.15 -17.73 -1.49
N PHE A 143 9.86 -17.77 -1.81
CA PHE A 143 9.38 -17.76 -3.19
C PHE A 143 9.80 -16.48 -3.94
N ARG A 144 9.64 -15.30 -3.30
CA ARG A 144 10.03 -14.01 -3.87
C ARG A 144 11.51 -13.99 -4.28
N LYS A 145 12.37 -14.53 -3.42
CA LYS A 145 13.82 -14.53 -3.65
C LYS A 145 14.24 -15.62 -4.63
N ASN A 146 13.84 -16.86 -4.38
CA ASN A 146 14.37 -18.04 -5.06
C ASN A 146 13.66 -18.32 -6.40
N VAL A 147 12.40 -17.90 -6.54
CA VAL A 147 11.61 -18.15 -7.76
C VAL A 147 11.46 -16.89 -8.59
N LEU A 148 11.12 -15.75 -7.97
CA LEU A 148 10.91 -14.49 -8.71
C LEU A 148 12.20 -13.68 -8.90
N GLY A 149 13.29 -14.00 -8.20
CA GLY A 149 14.56 -13.27 -8.30
C GLY A 149 14.48 -11.81 -7.86
N LYS A 150 13.50 -11.46 -7.02
CA LYS A 150 13.27 -10.10 -6.53
C LYS A 150 14.07 -9.83 -5.24
N SER A 151 14.20 -8.55 -4.87
CA SER A 151 14.70 -8.13 -3.56
C SER A 151 13.84 -8.69 -2.44
N ASP A 152 14.39 -8.84 -1.23
CA ASP A 152 13.64 -9.41 -0.10
C ASP A 152 12.32 -8.67 0.17
N LEU A 153 12.31 -7.34 0.05
CA LEU A 153 11.13 -6.48 0.25
C LEU A 153 10.87 -5.58 -0.96
N PRO A 154 9.60 -5.21 -1.25
CA PRO A 154 9.27 -4.23 -2.28
C PRO A 154 9.63 -2.81 -1.83
N VAL A 155 9.92 -1.92 -2.79
CA VAL A 155 10.12 -0.49 -2.53
C VAL A 155 8.81 0.12 -2.03
N GLN A 156 8.87 0.91 -0.96
CA GLN A 156 7.71 1.58 -0.40
C GLN A 156 7.59 2.98 -1.01
N ILE A 157 6.54 3.21 -1.79
CA ILE A 157 6.30 4.50 -2.47
C ILE A 157 5.14 5.21 -1.79
N ILE A 158 5.31 6.49 -1.45
CA ILE A 158 4.29 7.31 -0.82
C ILE A 158 4.02 8.50 -1.72
N ILE A 159 2.76 8.70 -2.13
CA ILE A 159 2.33 9.91 -2.86
C ILE A 159 1.54 10.84 -1.93
N THR A 160 1.87 12.13 -1.92
CA THR A 160 1.22 13.10 -1.01
C THR A 160 1.42 14.53 -1.48
N SER A 161 0.49 15.42 -1.15
CA SER A 161 0.66 16.88 -1.25
C SER A 161 1.11 17.53 0.06
N ASN A 162 1.31 16.73 1.13
CA ASN A 162 1.67 17.20 2.46
C ASN A 162 2.60 16.21 3.19
N ALA A 163 3.75 15.94 2.60
CA ALA A 163 4.83 15.13 3.12
C ALA A 163 5.43 15.73 4.41
N LYS A 164 5.58 17.05 4.51
CA LYS A 164 6.18 17.69 5.71
C LYS A 164 5.46 17.35 7.02
N SER A 165 4.18 16.98 6.94
CA SER A 165 3.34 16.62 8.09
C SER A 165 3.48 15.17 8.54
N PHE A 166 4.35 14.37 7.91
CA PHE A 166 4.51 12.97 8.29
C PHE A 166 5.17 12.82 9.67
N PRO A 167 4.77 11.79 10.44
CA PRO A 167 5.36 11.48 11.74
C PRO A 167 6.69 10.71 11.60
N TYR A 168 7.71 11.35 11.01
CA TYR A 168 8.99 10.71 10.62
C TYR A 168 9.70 9.95 11.74
N SER A 169 9.67 10.46 12.98
CA SER A 169 10.31 9.80 14.14
C SER A 169 9.49 8.65 14.74
N LYS A 170 8.21 8.52 14.39
CA LYS A 170 7.30 7.54 15.01
C LYS A 170 6.82 6.45 14.05
N HIS A 171 6.72 6.75 12.77
CA HIS A 171 6.12 5.83 11.80
C HIS A 171 7.06 4.68 11.43
N ALA A 172 6.60 3.44 11.46
CA ALA A 172 7.42 2.25 11.19
C ALA A 172 8.13 2.32 9.82
N ILE A 173 7.41 2.71 8.76
CA ILE A 173 7.95 2.82 7.40
C ILE A 173 9.22 3.67 7.29
N PHE A 174 9.32 4.77 8.04
CA PHE A 174 10.46 5.67 7.97
C PHE A 174 11.61 5.23 8.87
N ASN A 175 11.41 4.33 9.83
CA ASN A 175 12.39 4.02 10.88
C ASN A 175 13.01 2.61 10.77
N ARG A 176 12.69 1.90 9.68
CA ARG A 176 13.19 0.55 9.38
C ARG A 176 14.39 0.58 8.43
N SER A 177 15.44 -0.17 8.77
CA SER A 177 16.69 -0.26 7.97
C SER A 177 16.61 -1.21 6.79
N ASP A 178 15.61 -2.07 6.76
CA ASP A 178 15.40 -3.06 5.69
C ASP A 178 14.50 -2.51 4.56
N LEU A 179 13.91 -1.32 4.74
CA LEU A 179 13.02 -0.70 3.75
C LEU A 179 13.75 0.34 2.90
N CYS A 180 13.44 0.35 1.59
CA CYS A 180 13.70 1.48 0.72
C CYS A 180 12.40 2.28 0.57
N VAL A 181 12.40 3.56 0.95
CA VAL A 181 11.21 4.41 0.92
C VAL A 181 11.41 5.56 -0.06
N VAL A 182 10.39 5.82 -0.88
CA VAL A 182 10.34 6.96 -1.81
C VAL A 182 9.10 7.78 -1.49
N VAL A 183 9.29 9.06 -1.19
CA VAL A 183 8.22 10.03 -0.98
C VAL A 183 8.13 10.95 -2.20
N ILE A 184 7.02 10.87 -2.92
CA ILE A 184 6.74 11.71 -4.08
C ILE A 184 5.74 12.80 -3.67
N SER A 185 6.13 14.05 -3.86
CA SER A 185 5.35 15.23 -3.45
C SER A 185 5.66 16.45 -4.32
N PRO A 186 4.86 17.53 -4.27
CA PRO A 186 5.19 18.79 -4.92
C PRO A 186 6.54 19.36 -4.44
N TYR A 187 7.23 20.12 -5.29
CA TYR A 187 8.59 20.61 -5.04
C TYR A 187 8.81 21.27 -3.68
N GLN A 188 7.96 22.26 -3.36
CA GLN A 188 8.08 23.01 -2.11
C GLN A 188 7.90 22.11 -0.88
N ASP A 189 6.99 21.16 -0.96
CA ASP A 189 6.69 20.22 0.11
C ASP A 189 7.77 19.14 0.24
N SER A 190 8.37 18.70 -0.88
CA SER A 190 9.50 17.77 -0.90
C SER A 190 10.72 18.34 -0.16
N ILE A 191 11.04 19.62 -0.34
CA ILE A 191 12.16 20.28 0.37
C ILE A 191 11.85 20.37 1.87
N ALA A 192 10.66 20.84 2.23
CA ALA A 192 10.26 20.95 3.63
C ALA A 192 10.25 19.59 4.33
N ALA A 193 9.77 18.55 3.65
CA ALA A 193 9.75 17.16 4.09
C ALA A 193 11.15 16.60 4.32
N GLN A 194 12.09 16.87 3.42
CA GLN A 194 13.48 16.47 3.57
C GLN A 194 14.12 17.08 4.82
N HIS A 195 13.92 18.38 5.05
CA HIS A 195 14.38 19.05 6.27
C HIS A 195 13.75 18.47 7.54
N ALA A 196 12.43 18.28 7.54
CA ALA A 196 11.71 17.69 8.68
C ALA A 196 12.18 16.25 8.99
N PHE A 197 12.46 15.45 7.95
CA PHE A 197 13.03 14.12 8.11
C PHE A 197 14.43 14.19 8.72
N GLN A 198 15.33 15.03 8.20
CA GLN A 198 16.68 15.21 8.75
C GLN A 198 16.66 15.67 10.21
N GLU A 199 15.83 16.66 10.54
CA GLU A 199 15.63 17.13 11.92
C GLU A 199 15.18 15.99 12.83
N SER A 200 14.22 15.16 12.37
CA SER A 200 13.75 14.01 13.14
C SER A 200 14.86 13.00 13.45
N ARG A 201 15.85 12.85 12.55
CA ARG A 201 17.00 11.96 12.73
C ARG A 201 18.03 12.53 13.70
N SER A 202 18.19 13.85 13.74
CA SER A 202 19.03 14.52 14.73
C SER A 202 18.45 14.42 16.14
N LEU A 203 17.13 14.46 16.28
CA LEU A 203 16.43 14.37 17.57
C LEU A 203 16.26 12.93 18.06
N THR A 204 16.04 11.98 17.15
CA THR A 204 15.84 10.57 17.47
C THR A 204 16.61 9.74 16.46
N PRO A 205 17.85 9.33 16.79
CA PRO A 205 18.65 8.48 15.91
C PRO A 205 17.92 7.18 15.61
N THR A 206 17.75 6.89 14.33
CA THR A 206 17.15 5.64 13.83
C THR A 206 18.01 5.06 12.72
N SER A 207 17.71 3.84 12.30
CA SER A 207 18.54 3.14 11.32
C SER A 207 18.35 3.59 9.87
N SER A 208 17.27 4.33 9.55
CA SER A 208 17.08 4.93 8.23
C SER A 208 17.89 6.22 8.04
N ARG A 209 18.32 6.51 6.81
CA ARG A 209 18.97 7.76 6.43
C ARG A 209 18.38 8.36 5.16
N LEU A 210 18.77 9.60 4.87
CA LEU A 210 18.41 10.24 3.61
C LEU A 210 19.16 9.55 2.46
N TRP A 211 18.46 9.29 1.36
CA TRP A 211 19.03 8.78 0.12
C TRP A 211 19.85 9.85 -0.62
N THR A 212 21.00 9.49 -1.17
CA THR A 212 21.87 10.38 -1.96
C THR A 212 22.33 9.73 -3.26
N GLU A 213 22.16 10.46 -4.37
CA GLU A 213 22.46 9.98 -5.73
C GLU A 213 23.93 9.59 -5.95
N SER A 214 24.85 10.20 -5.20
CA SER A 214 26.29 9.92 -5.33
C SER A 214 26.73 8.60 -4.70
N THR A 215 25.96 8.03 -3.77
CA THR A 215 26.40 6.88 -2.97
C THR A 215 25.43 5.71 -2.98
N ASP A 216 24.16 5.97 -3.29
CA ASP A 216 23.09 5.00 -3.04
C ASP A 216 22.52 4.47 -4.34
N ALA A 217 22.33 3.15 -4.40
CA ALA A 217 21.56 2.56 -5.48
C ALA A 217 20.10 3.07 -5.45
N PRO A 218 19.37 3.09 -6.59
CA PRO A 218 18.00 3.58 -6.64
C PRO A 218 17.03 2.88 -5.68
N ARG A 219 17.33 1.65 -5.26
CA ARG A 219 16.52 0.82 -4.34
C ARG A 219 17.25 0.45 -3.05
N GLU A 220 18.19 1.29 -2.61
CA GLU A 220 19.02 1.01 -1.44
C GLU A 220 18.19 0.87 -0.14
N PRO A 221 18.26 -0.27 0.57
CA PRO A 221 17.59 -0.44 1.86
C PRO A 221 18.09 0.54 2.93
N GLY A 222 17.22 0.89 3.87
CA GLY A 222 17.51 1.83 4.95
C GLY A 222 17.59 3.28 4.49
N THR A 223 17.08 3.60 3.31
CA THR A 223 17.08 4.95 2.77
C THR A 223 15.67 5.50 2.56
N VAL A 224 15.54 6.82 2.73
CA VAL A 224 14.34 7.60 2.38
C VAL A 224 14.71 8.60 1.32
N ARG A 225 14.08 8.51 0.15
CA ARG A 225 14.28 9.39 -1.00
C ARG A 225 13.09 10.32 -1.16
N PHE A 226 13.33 11.63 -1.20
CA PHE A 226 12.30 12.62 -1.52
C PHE A 226 12.41 12.98 -3.00
N VAL A 227 11.28 12.93 -3.70
CA VAL A 227 11.18 13.17 -5.14
C VAL A 227 10.11 14.22 -5.40
N SER A 228 10.49 15.24 -6.13
CA SER A 228 9.57 16.20 -6.69
C SER A 228 9.32 15.90 -8.15
N LEU A 229 8.05 15.72 -8.51
CA LEU A 229 7.62 15.65 -9.90
C LEU A 229 6.75 16.87 -10.16
N GLU A 230 7.19 17.73 -11.08
CA GLU A 230 6.45 18.92 -11.46
C GLU A 230 5.16 18.53 -12.17
N ASN A 231 4.09 19.27 -11.86
CA ASN A 231 2.83 19.17 -12.59
C ASN A 231 2.85 20.24 -13.67
N GLU A 232 2.74 19.84 -14.94
CA GLU A 232 2.74 20.77 -16.09
C GLU A 232 1.63 21.83 -15.97
N ASN A 233 0.56 21.53 -15.23
CA ASN A 233 -0.60 22.41 -15.06
C ASN A 233 -0.54 23.33 -13.84
N ASN A 234 0.59 23.42 -13.11
CA ASN A 234 0.74 24.25 -11.89
C ASN A 234 -0.33 24.01 -10.81
N ASN A 235 -1.02 22.87 -10.83
CA ASN A 235 -1.93 22.49 -9.76
C ASN A 235 -1.11 21.95 -8.58
N ASP A 236 -1.52 22.25 -7.34
CA ASP A 236 -0.88 21.82 -6.07
C ASP A 236 -0.85 20.28 -5.84
N GLY A 237 -1.11 19.48 -6.88
CA GLY A 237 -1.18 18.03 -6.85
C GLY A 237 -0.06 17.35 -7.63
N VAL A 238 0.11 16.05 -7.36
CA VAL A 238 1.06 15.19 -8.07
C VAL A 238 0.36 14.59 -9.30
N ASP A 239 0.98 14.74 -10.48
CA ASP A 239 0.50 14.11 -11.72
C ASP A 239 0.84 12.62 -11.73
N LEU A 240 -0.20 11.76 -11.76
CA LEU A 240 -0.05 10.31 -11.69
C LEU A 240 0.60 9.73 -12.94
N ASN A 241 0.42 10.32 -14.14
CA ASN A 241 1.10 9.86 -15.35
C ASN A 241 2.62 10.04 -15.21
N ASN A 242 3.05 11.20 -14.72
CA ASN A 242 4.45 11.49 -14.47
C ASN A 242 5.03 10.60 -13.38
N VAL A 243 4.27 10.35 -12.30
CA VAL A 243 4.64 9.38 -11.25
C VAL A 243 4.90 8.01 -11.85
N MET A 244 3.97 7.46 -12.64
CA MET A 244 4.09 6.12 -13.19
C MET A 244 5.28 6.00 -14.15
N CYS A 245 5.49 7.01 -15.01
CA CYS A 245 6.65 7.06 -15.91
C CYS A 245 7.98 7.12 -15.13
N TRP A 246 8.03 7.94 -14.08
CA TRP A 246 9.20 8.05 -13.22
C TRP A 246 9.49 6.75 -12.49
N ILE A 247 8.47 6.11 -11.89
CA ILE A 247 8.61 4.82 -11.19
C ILE A 247 9.16 3.75 -12.14
N ARG A 248 8.66 3.67 -13.38
CA ARG A 248 9.18 2.74 -14.40
C ARG A 248 10.65 2.98 -14.69
N ARG A 249 11.05 4.23 -14.93
CA ARG A 249 12.41 4.57 -15.39
C ARG A 249 13.43 4.61 -14.26
N ALA A 250 13.14 5.35 -13.20
CA ALA A 250 14.09 5.64 -12.13
C ALA A 250 14.28 4.44 -11.19
N LEU A 251 13.22 3.65 -10.98
CA LEU A 251 13.29 2.47 -10.12
C LEU A 251 13.39 1.17 -10.91
N ASN A 252 13.32 1.18 -12.25
CA ASN A 252 13.16 -0.04 -13.06
C ASN A 252 11.99 -0.92 -12.57
N CYS A 253 10.90 -0.30 -12.15
CA CYS A 253 9.73 -0.99 -11.60
C CYS A 253 8.88 -1.55 -12.74
N GLU A 254 8.62 -2.85 -12.73
CA GLU A 254 7.77 -3.52 -13.72
C GLU A 254 6.38 -3.81 -13.16
N PHE A 255 6.31 -4.15 -11.88
CA PHE A 255 5.09 -4.53 -11.20
C PHE A 255 4.86 -3.63 -9.98
N LEU A 256 3.73 -2.92 -9.95
CA LEU A 256 3.39 -1.96 -8.90
C LEU A 256 2.04 -2.30 -8.29
N GLU A 257 2.03 -2.57 -6.99
CA GLU A 257 0.77 -2.65 -6.25
C GLU A 257 0.33 -1.28 -5.78
N ILE A 258 -0.97 -1.00 -5.91
CA ILE A 258 -1.62 0.22 -5.45
C ILE A 258 -2.37 -0.10 -4.16
N ASP A 259 -1.76 0.26 -3.04
CA ASP A 259 -2.32 0.12 -1.70
C ASP A 259 -2.54 1.52 -1.09
N ALA A 260 -3.50 2.22 -1.67
CA ALA A 260 -3.69 3.65 -1.50
C ALA A 260 -5.17 4.01 -1.31
N GLY A 261 -5.39 5.23 -0.82
CA GLY A 261 -6.68 5.89 -0.68
C GLY A 261 -7.67 5.62 -1.82
N GLY A 262 -8.96 5.44 -1.54
CA GLY A 262 -10.00 5.34 -2.57
C GLY A 262 -10.01 6.52 -3.57
N SER A 263 -9.56 7.71 -3.16
CA SER A 263 -9.36 8.86 -4.06
C SER A 263 -8.22 8.64 -5.07
N VAL A 264 -7.10 8.05 -4.65
CA VAL A 264 -5.98 7.69 -5.53
C VAL A 264 -6.40 6.59 -6.50
N ILE A 265 -7.06 5.54 -5.99
CA ILE A 265 -7.56 4.43 -6.81
C ILE A 265 -8.51 4.97 -7.89
N ARG A 266 -9.47 5.83 -7.51
CA ARG A 266 -10.38 6.47 -8.45
C ARG A 266 -9.63 7.26 -9.54
N ASN A 267 -8.67 8.11 -9.16
CA ASN A 267 -7.90 8.88 -10.13
C ASN A 267 -7.11 7.96 -11.08
N MET A 268 -6.56 6.86 -10.59
CA MET A 268 -5.89 5.88 -11.45
C MET A 268 -6.83 5.19 -12.43
N ILE A 269 -8.07 4.91 -12.03
CA ILE A 269 -9.10 4.38 -12.93
C ILE A 269 -9.47 5.43 -13.99
N ASP A 270 -9.75 6.66 -13.56
CA ASP A 270 -10.15 7.77 -14.44
C ASP A 270 -9.04 8.07 -15.50
N GLU A 271 -7.78 7.99 -15.10
CA GLU A 271 -6.62 8.17 -15.99
C GLU A 271 -6.15 6.91 -16.72
N LYS A 272 -6.84 5.77 -16.57
CA LYS A 272 -6.48 4.47 -17.19
C LYS A 272 -5.06 4.00 -16.83
N LEU A 273 -4.64 4.32 -15.61
CA LEU A 273 -3.36 3.94 -15.03
C LEU A 273 -3.43 2.65 -14.24
N LEU A 274 -4.63 2.14 -13.93
CA LEU A 274 -4.86 0.86 -13.25
C LEU A 274 -5.15 -0.26 -14.27
N ASP A 275 -4.36 -1.35 -14.26
CA ASP A 275 -4.52 -2.45 -15.22
C ASP A 275 -5.41 -3.58 -14.71
N GLU A 276 -5.41 -3.81 -13.40
CA GLU A 276 -6.18 -4.89 -12.76
C GLU A 276 -6.76 -4.43 -11.41
N VAL A 277 -8.00 -4.82 -11.14
CA VAL A 277 -8.61 -4.70 -9.82
C VAL A 277 -8.82 -6.10 -9.27
N ARG A 278 -8.19 -6.41 -8.15
CA ARG A 278 -8.39 -7.64 -7.40
C ARG A 278 -9.26 -7.31 -6.20
N MET A 279 -10.39 -7.96 -6.14
CA MET A 279 -11.45 -7.60 -5.21
C MET A 279 -11.84 -8.81 -4.37
N THR A 280 -11.70 -8.69 -3.05
CA THR A 280 -12.37 -9.59 -2.10
C THR A 280 -13.70 -8.94 -1.70
N GLN A 281 -14.80 -9.68 -1.87
CA GLN A 281 -16.08 -9.28 -1.31
C GLN A 281 -16.36 -10.09 -0.05
N VAL A 282 -16.48 -9.39 1.07
CA VAL A 282 -16.67 -10.00 2.38
C VAL A 282 -18.16 -10.08 2.69
N GLY A 283 -18.59 -11.11 3.43
CA GLY A 283 -20.00 -11.39 3.72
C GLY A 283 -20.69 -10.40 4.69
N GLN A 284 -20.10 -9.24 4.96
CA GLN A 284 -20.62 -8.25 5.91
C GLN A 284 -21.38 -7.13 5.19
N ILE A 285 -22.32 -6.48 5.88
CA ILE A 285 -23.05 -5.29 5.41
C ILE A 285 -22.77 -4.17 6.41
N VAL A 286 -22.29 -3.02 5.96
CA VAL A 286 -21.99 -1.86 6.81
C VAL A 286 -23.23 -0.95 6.92
N CYS A 287 -24.16 -1.35 7.78
CA CYS A 287 -25.34 -0.53 8.08
C CYS A 287 -24.95 0.77 8.81
N TYR A 288 -24.84 1.88 8.08
CA TYR A 288 -24.91 3.21 8.69
C TYR A 288 -26.35 3.44 9.17
N PHE A 289 -26.63 3.19 10.45
CA PHE A 289 -27.81 3.76 11.09
C PHE A 289 -27.67 5.27 11.12
N PHE A 290 -28.17 5.94 10.08
CA PHE A 290 -28.48 7.37 10.16
C PHE A 290 -29.59 7.52 11.21
N PHE A 291 -29.20 7.74 12.47
CA PHE A 291 -30.09 8.30 13.46
C PHE A 291 -30.45 9.71 13.01
N TYR A 292 -31.47 9.83 12.17
CA TYR A 292 -32.27 11.04 12.12
C TYR A 292 -32.86 11.22 13.52
N THR A 293 -32.18 12.00 14.36
CA THR A 293 -32.76 12.50 15.59
C THR A 293 -33.85 13.48 15.17
N VAL A 294 -35.05 12.97 14.88
CA VAL A 294 -36.24 13.80 14.69
C VAL A 294 -36.53 14.43 16.04
N PHE A 295 -36.09 15.66 16.23
CA PHE A 295 -36.54 16.51 17.33
C PHE A 295 -38.04 16.78 17.13
N ILE A 296 -38.89 15.91 17.68
CA ILE A 296 -40.30 16.21 17.88
C ILE A 296 -40.36 17.26 18.98
N LYS A 297 -40.32 18.53 18.58
CA LYS A 297 -40.58 19.68 19.45
C LYS A 297 -42.05 19.61 19.86
N ARG A 298 -42.36 18.94 20.98
CA ARG A 298 -43.67 19.01 21.63
C ARG A 298 -43.93 20.48 21.98
N ARG A 299 -44.78 21.15 21.20
CA ARG A 299 -45.40 22.41 21.63
C ARG A 299 -46.28 22.08 22.84
N LYS A 300 -45.96 22.69 23.99
CA LYS A 300 -46.92 22.90 25.07
C LYS A 300 -47.79 24.09 24.70
#